data_AF-A0A6N6SF21-F1
#
_entry.id   AF-A0A6N6SF21-F1
#
_cell.length_a   1.000
_cell.length_b   1.000
_cell.length_c   1.000
_cell.angle_alpha   90.00
_cell.angle_beta   90.00
_cell.angle_gamma   90.00
#
_symmetry.space_group_name_H-M   'P 1'
#
loop_
_entity.id
_entity.type
_entity.pdbx_description
1 polymer ?
#
loop_
_entity_poly.entity_id
_entity_poly.type
_entity_poly.pdbx_seq_one_letter_code
_entity_poly.pdbx_strand_id
1 'polypeptide(L)'
;SMAVGVLAAASFFDDAMDKMLDTTFGLANRQDAVLMFAENRPERVIDDLRSLPGALQIEGQLVEPVVLRNGHLEKHTTLEARRPDADLSRIVGGSGRVIAAPPGGVVLAARLARQLGVGAGDAVEVEFLSGQRETALLPVTATIDQYIGIAAYMDFEALNALRRQAPQVSVANLTLDPAARSEFHRALNGMPALAGTAMVSDMRRSFDETLRENISITATVYITIAVLITVGVTYNGARIQLSERARELASLRILGFSRGEVSFILVGEVMVLALLAQPLGWLTGLGIAWAFTQGIESDLYEVPFVIVPSTFARASLIVLLTALASALVVRRRIDRLDLVAVMKTRE
;
A
#
# COMPACT_ATOMS: atom_id res chain seq x y z
N SER A 1 -0.48 -21.19 -12.77
CA SER A 1 -1.62 -20.72 -13.58
C SER A 1 -1.36 -19.26 -13.78
N MET A 2 -1.12 -18.83 -15.03
CA MET A 2 -0.80 -17.44 -15.32
C MET A 2 -1.94 -16.49 -14.90
N ALA A 3 -3.20 -16.94 -14.99
CA ALA A 3 -4.36 -16.18 -14.54
C ALA A 3 -4.32 -15.85 -13.04
N VAL A 4 -3.87 -16.79 -12.20
CA VAL A 4 -3.70 -16.57 -10.75
C VAL A 4 -2.59 -15.55 -10.50
N GLY A 5 -1.48 -15.67 -11.22
CA GLY A 5 -0.34 -14.75 -11.07
C GLY A 5 -0.71 -13.31 -11.47
N VAL A 6 -1.41 -13.13 -12.59
CA VAL A 6 -1.90 -11.82 -13.03
C VAL A 6 -2.88 -11.23 -12.02
N LEU A 7 -3.85 -12.02 -11.54
CA LEU A 7 -4.86 -11.55 -10.60
C LEU A 7 -4.26 -11.22 -9.23
N ALA A 8 -3.31 -12.02 -8.74
CA ALA A 8 -2.61 -11.76 -7.50
C ALA A 8 -1.69 -10.54 -7.60
N ALA A 9 -0.96 -10.37 -8.71
CA ALA A 9 -0.11 -9.21 -8.95
C ALA A 9 -0.91 -7.90 -9.08
N ALA A 10 -2.08 -7.96 -9.70
CA ALA A 10 -2.99 -6.81 -9.76
C ALA A 10 -3.48 -6.39 -8.37
N SER A 11 -3.93 -7.36 -7.58
CA SER A 11 -4.50 -7.12 -6.24
C SER A 11 -3.43 -6.70 -5.22
N PHE A 12 -2.16 -6.99 -5.48
CA PHE A 12 -1.05 -6.55 -4.62
C PHE A 12 -0.97 -5.03 -4.49
N PHE A 13 -1.28 -4.29 -5.56
CA PHE A 13 -1.25 -2.83 -5.52
C PHE A 13 -2.25 -2.30 -4.48
N ASP A 14 -3.44 -2.89 -4.45
CA ASP A 14 -4.50 -2.54 -3.51
C ASP A 14 -4.03 -2.80 -2.07
N ASP A 15 -3.47 -3.99 -1.80
CA ASP A 15 -2.93 -4.36 -0.48
C ASP A 15 -1.80 -3.40 -0.03
N ALA A 16 -0.94 -2.96 -0.96
CA ALA A 16 0.13 -2.03 -0.69
C ALA A 16 -0.38 -0.61 -0.40
N MET A 17 -1.40 -0.15 -1.13
CA MET A 17 -2.04 1.15 -0.91
C MET A 17 -2.80 1.20 0.40
N ASP A 18 -3.56 0.15 0.74
CA ASP A 18 -4.24 0.05 2.04
C ASP A 18 -3.23 0.13 3.18
N LYS A 19 -2.12 -0.62 3.09
CA LYS A 19 -1.05 -0.59 4.09
C LYS A 19 -0.41 0.80 4.20
N MET A 20 -0.17 1.46 3.07
CA MET A 20 0.40 2.80 3.02
C MET A 20 -0.54 3.82 3.68
N LEU A 21 -1.83 3.81 3.37
CA LEU A 21 -2.82 4.72 3.95
C LEU A 21 -3.04 4.48 5.44
N ASP A 22 -3.17 3.22 5.87
CA ASP A 22 -3.32 2.89 7.29
C ASP A 22 -2.10 3.32 8.10
N THR A 23 -0.90 3.15 7.54
CA THR A 23 0.32 3.59 8.22
C THR A 23 0.43 5.12 8.24
N THR A 24 0.17 5.80 7.12
CA THR A 24 0.31 7.25 7.03
C THR A 24 -0.80 8.01 7.76
N PHE A 25 -2.07 7.67 7.55
CA PHE A 25 -3.23 8.39 8.09
C PHE A 25 -3.90 7.69 9.29
N GLY A 26 -3.68 6.39 9.47
CA GLY A 26 -4.19 5.66 10.64
C GLY A 26 -3.24 5.70 11.83
N LEU A 27 -1.93 5.64 11.57
CA LEU A 27 -0.91 5.54 12.62
C LEU A 27 -0.05 6.80 12.76
N ALA A 28 0.52 7.31 11.67
CA ALA A 28 1.50 8.39 11.72
C ALA A 28 0.86 9.78 11.83
N ASN A 29 -0.22 10.04 11.09
CA ASN A 29 -0.91 11.33 11.05
C ASN A 29 -2.40 11.14 11.41
N ARG A 30 -2.71 11.25 12.70
CA ARG A 30 -4.05 11.04 13.27
C ARG A 30 -4.84 12.32 13.48
N GLN A 31 -4.25 13.47 13.16
CA GLN A 31 -4.91 14.77 13.17
C GLN A 31 -5.94 14.89 12.03
N ASP A 32 -6.98 15.68 12.27
CA ASP A 32 -7.98 16.03 11.25
C ASP A 32 -7.54 17.24 10.42
N ALA A 33 -6.76 18.13 11.03
CA ALA A 33 -6.26 19.35 10.41
C ALA A 33 -4.83 19.68 10.86
N VAL A 34 -4.12 20.36 9.96
CA VAL A 34 -2.77 20.88 10.16
C VAL A 34 -2.81 22.38 9.88
N LEU A 35 -2.39 23.19 10.87
CA LEU A 35 -2.25 24.63 10.75
C LEU A 35 -0.77 24.97 10.62
N MET A 36 -0.39 25.63 9.54
CA MET A 36 1.00 26.02 9.28
C MET A 36 1.14 27.51 9.57
N PHE A 37 2.06 27.87 10.47
CA PHE A 37 2.32 29.26 10.78
C PHE A 37 3.21 29.89 9.70
N ALA A 38 3.01 31.18 9.42
CA ALA A 38 3.85 31.91 8.47
C ALA A 38 5.29 32.10 8.96
N GLU A 39 5.46 32.16 10.28
CA GLU A 39 6.74 32.20 10.97
C GLU A 39 6.65 31.32 12.20
N ASN A 40 7.78 30.79 12.67
CA ASN A 40 7.82 30.02 13.90
C ASN A 40 7.25 30.85 15.06
N ARG A 41 6.38 30.23 15.86
CA ARG A 41 5.72 30.85 17.01
C ARG A 41 6.20 30.24 18.31
N PRO A 42 6.23 31.00 19.42
CA PRO A 42 6.43 30.41 20.74
C PRO A 42 5.34 29.38 21.03
N GLU A 43 5.72 28.28 21.68
CA GLU A 43 4.82 27.15 21.93
C GLU A 43 3.49 27.53 22.61
N ARG A 44 3.46 28.58 23.44
CA ARG A 44 2.24 29.09 24.09
C ARG A 44 1.07 29.36 23.13
N VAL A 45 1.33 29.56 21.83
CA VAL A 45 0.27 29.72 20.82
C VAL A 45 -0.65 28.50 20.76
N ILE A 46 -0.16 27.32 21.13
CA ILE A 46 -0.96 26.09 21.19
C ILE A 46 -2.12 26.24 22.18
N ASP A 47 -1.90 26.91 23.31
CA ASP A 47 -2.95 27.15 24.31
C ASP A 47 -4.02 28.10 23.78
N ASP A 48 -3.62 29.14 23.04
CA ASP A 48 -4.55 30.05 22.37
C ASP A 48 -5.41 29.30 21.35
N LEU A 49 -4.81 28.37 20.58
CA LEU A 49 -5.53 27.57 19.59
C LEU A 49 -6.54 26.60 20.21
N ARG A 50 -6.39 26.19 21.48
CA ARG A 50 -7.39 25.33 22.16
C ARG A 50 -8.76 25.97 22.28
N SER A 51 -8.83 27.30 22.18
CA SER A 51 -10.09 28.05 22.17
C SER A 51 -10.82 28.02 20.83
N LEU A 52 -10.21 27.44 19.78
CA LEU A 52 -10.83 27.36 18.47
C LEU A 52 -12.11 26.50 18.51
N PRO A 53 -13.19 26.93 17.83
CA PRO A 53 -14.43 26.17 17.78
C PRO A 53 -14.22 24.75 17.28
N GLY A 54 -14.61 23.77 18.10
CA GLY A 54 -14.50 22.35 17.76
C GLY A 54 -13.12 21.72 17.91
N ALA A 55 -12.08 22.46 18.33
CA ALA A 55 -10.78 21.86 18.56
C ALA A 55 -10.83 20.93 19.80
N LEU A 56 -10.52 19.64 19.60
CA LEU A 56 -10.58 18.63 20.65
C LEU A 56 -9.21 18.37 21.28
N GLN A 57 -8.19 18.23 20.45
CA GLN A 57 -6.79 18.04 20.85
C GLN A 57 -5.91 18.86 19.91
N ILE A 58 -4.85 19.47 20.45
CA ILE A 58 -3.88 20.23 19.67
C ILE A 58 -2.48 19.88 20.15
N GLU A 59 -1.60 19.58 19.20
CA GLU A 59 -0.20 19.28 19.42
C GLU A 59 0.67 20.15 18.49
N GLY A 60 1.62 20.86 19.08
CA GLY A 60 2.61 21.62 18.34
C GLY A 60 3.75 20.74 17.85
N GLN A 61 4.27 21.03 16.66
CA GLN A 61 5.50 20.45 16.14
C GLN A 61 6.35 21.53 15.49
N LEU A 62 7.65 21.29 15.42
CA LEU A 62 8.60 22.16 14.75
C LEU A 62 9.11 21.46 13.50
N VAL A 63 8.86 22.05 12.35
CA VAL A 63 9.32 21.58 11.04
C VAL A 63 10.26 22.63 10.48
N GLU A 64 11.50 22.24 10.22
CA GLU A 64 12.55 23.12 9.70
C GLU A 64 13.04 22.64 8.34
N PRO A 65 13.14 23.51 7.31
CA PRO A 65 13.77 23.15 6.06
C PRO A 65 15.29 23.01 6.25
N VAL A 66 15.85 21.89 5.79
CA VAL A 66 17.27 21.57 5.94
C VAL A 66 17.86 21.02 4.64
N VAL A 67 19.19 21.14 4.51
CA VAL A 67 19.98 20.34 3.58
C VAL A 67 20.78 19.35 4.40
N LEU A 68 20.56 18.06 4.15
CA LEU A 68 21.36 17.00 4.73
C LEU A 68 22.53 16.68 3.80
N ARG A 69 23.74 16.59 4.36
CA ARG A 69 24.98 16.32 3.61
C ARG A 69 25.73 15.13 4.19
N ASN A 70 26.28 14.30 3.31
CA ASN A 70 27.30 13.31 3.62
C ASN A 70 28.35 13.30 2.51
N GLY A 71 29.48 13.99 2.72
CA GLY A 71 30.51 14.19 1.70
C GLY A 71 29.96 14.97 0.50
N HIS A 72 29.90 14.31 -0.67
CA HIS A 72 29.39 14.91 -1.92
C HIS A 72 27.89 14.68 -2.14
N LEU A 73 27.24 13.90 -1.28
CA LEU A 73 25.82 13.60 -1.36
C LEU A 73 25.05 14.64 -0.54
N GLU A 74 24.08 15.30 -1.16
CA GLU A 74 23.22 16.26 -0.48
C GLU A 74 21.74 16.04 -0.83
N LYS A 75 20.86 16.30 0.13
CA LYS A 75 19.41 16.27 -0.08
C LYS A 75 18.69 17.39 0.67
N HIS A 76 17.82 18.09 -0.06
CA HIS A 76 16.88 19.07 0.48
C HIS A 76 15.67 18.34 1.04
N THR A 77 15.36 18.58 2.31
CA THR A 77 14.27 17.91 3.03
C THR A 77 13.84 18.74 4.24
N THR A 78 12.98 18.20 5.09
CA THR A 78 12.57 18.79 6.36
C THR A 78 13.15 17.98 7.52
N LEU A 79 13.54 18.69 8.58
CA LEU A 79 13.78 18.12 9.89
C LEU A 79 12.56 18.38 10.76
N GLU A 80 11.85 17.32 11.11
CA GLU A 80 10.64 17.35 11.92
C GLU A 80 10.94 16.99 13.36
N ALA A 81 10.81 17.96 14.24
CA ALA A 81 10.92 17.80 15.67
C ALA A 81 9.59 17.33 16.26
N ARG A 82 9.60 16.16 16.88
CA ARG A 82 8.42 15.53 17.50
C ARG A 82 8.71 15.15 18.93
N ARG A 83 7.68 15.20 19.78
CA ARG A 83 7.80 14.73 21.16
C ARG A 83 7.57 13.21 21.25
N PRO A 84 8.20 12.52 22.21
CA PRO A 84 8.02 11.08 22.39
C PRO A 84 6.57 10.67 22.73
N ASP A 85 5.81 11.56 23.35
CA ASP A 85 4.44 11.34 23.83
C ASP A 85 3.35 11.93 22.91
N ALA A 86 3.73 12.44 21.73
CA ALA A 86 2.77 12.95 20.75
C ALA A 86 1.81 11.85 20.30
N ASP A 87 0.50 12.14 20.28
CA ASP A 87 -0.53 11.18 19.87
C ASP A 87 -1.01 11.41 18.44
N LEU A 88 -1.03 12.67 17.99
CA LEU A 88 -1.56 13.08 16.69
C LEU A 88 -0.54 12.85 15.58
N SER A 89 0.70 13.31 15.77
CA SER A 89 1.78 13.22 14.78
C SER A 89 2.92 12.35 15.31
N ARG A 90 2.96 11.09 14.88
CA ARG A 90 3.88 10.06 15.40
C ARG A 90 4.87 9.57 14.38
N ILE A 91 6.10 9.31 14.82
CA ILE A 91 7.12 8.67 13.98
C ILE A 91 6.78 7.18 13.93
N VAL A 92 6.33 6.70 12.78
CA VAL A 92 5.90 5.31 12.58
C VAL A 92 6.74 4.69 11.46
N GLY A 93 7.41 3.58 11.75
CA GLY A 93 8.09 2.80 10.71
C GLY A 93 7.13 1.87 9.97
N GLY A 94 7.55 1.33 8.82
CA GLY A 94 6.70 0.48 7.96
C GLY A 94 6.10 -0.78 8.62
N SER A 95 6.69 -1.27 9.71
CA SER A 95 6.10 -2.34 10.53
C SER A 95 4.84 -1.90 11.32
N GLY A 96 4.52 -0.61 11.32
CA GLY A 96 3.47 0.00 12.15
C GLY A 96 3.92 0.32 13.58
N ARG A 97 5.21 0.10 13.90
CA ARG A 97 5.76 0.40 15.22
C ARG A 97 6.01 1.90 15.36
N VAL A 98 5.45 2.48 16.42
CA VAL A 98 5.76 3.85 16.85
C VAL A 98 7.17 3.87 17.44
N ILE A 99 7.97 4.85 17.02
CA ILE A 99 9.36 5.05 17.47
C ILE A 99 9.45 6.48 18.03
N ALA A 100 10.26 6.67 19.07
CA ALA A 100 10.64 8.00 19.52
C ALA A 100 12.05 8.31 19.00
N ALA A 101 12.25 9.53 18.49
CA ALA A 101 13.60 10.00 18.19
C ALA A 101 14.33 10.23 19.53
N PRO A 102 15.48 9.59 19.76
CA PRO A 102 16.24 9.82 20.99
C PRO A 102 16.82 11.24 21.01
N PRO A 103 16.98 11.86 22.20
CA PRO A 103 17.65 13.14 22.31
C PRO A 103 19.08 13.08 21.75
N GLY A 104 19.47 14.10 20.98
CA GLY A 104 20.84 14.26 20.48
C GLY A 104 21.18 13.49 19.20
N GLY A 105 20.20 12.90 18.52
CA GLY A 105 20.40 12.29 17.22
C GLY A 105 19.21 12.45 16.28
N VAL A 106 19.39 11.97 15.04
CA VAL A 106 18.38 12.05 13.99
C VAL A 106 17.92 10.65 13.59
N VAL A 107 16.63 10.52 13.31
CA VAL A 107 16.04 9.34 12.68
C VAL A 107 15.76 9.68 11.23
N LEU A 108 16.27 8.89 10.30
CA LEU A 108 16.09 9.15 8.86
C LEU A 108 15.10 8.19 8.24
N ALA A 109 14.32 8.66 7.27
CA ALA A 109 13.64 7.75 6.35
C ALA A 109 14.69 6.84 5.66
N ALA A 110 14.40 5.56 5.51
CA ALA A 110 15.32 4.56 4.98
C ALA A 110 15.82 4.94 3.57
N ARG A 111 14.93 5.48 2.73
CA ARG A 111 15.28 6.02 1.42
C ARG A 111 16.26 7.20 1.49
N LEU A 112 16.04 8.14 2.41
CA LEU A 112 16.93 9.29 2.62
C LEU A 112 18.32 8.84 3.05
N ALA A 113 18.37 7.87 3.97
CA ALA A 113 19.60 7.24 4.41
C ALA A 113 20.36 6.57 3.24
N ARG A 114 19.65 5.81 2.36
CA ARG A 114 20.22 5.23 1.14
C ARG A 114 20.75 6.30 0.17
N GLN A 115 20.02 7.39 -0.03
CA GLN A 115 20.43 8.48 -0.93
C GLN A 115 21.65 9.25 -0.44
N LEU A 116 21.81 9.36 0.88
CA LEU A 116 22.98 9.99 1.51
C LEU A 116 24.11 9.00 1.79
N GLY A 117 23.90 7.69 1.57
CA GLY A 117 24.89 6.66 1.86
C GLY A 117 25.25 6.55 3.34
N VAL A 118 24.29 6.78 4.23
CA VAL A 118 24.45 6.69 5.70
C VAL A 118 23.52 5.63 6.29
N GLY A 119 23.92 5.03 7.40
CA GLY A 119 23.12 4.11 8.20
C GLY A 119 23.07 4.51 9.67
N ALA A 120 22.39 3.70 10.49
CA ALA A 120 22.38 3.90 11.94
C ALA A 120 23.81 3.73 12.50
N GLY A 121 24.26 4.70 13.31
CA GLY A 121 25.61 4.79 13.85
C GLY A 121 26.52 5.79 13.10
N ASP A 122 26.18 6.14 11.86
CA ASP A 122 26.91 7.17 11.11
C ASP A 122 26.51 8.57 11.55
N ALA A 123 27.18 9.60 11.00
CA ALA A 123 26.82 11.00 11.21
C ALA A 123 26.39 11.64 9.90
N VAL A 124 25.45 12.58 9.99
CA VAL A 124 24.99 13.40 8.86
C VAL A 124 25.12 14.87 9.23
N GLU A 125 25.59 15.67 8.28
CA GLU A 125 25.66 17.12 8.42
C GLU A 125 24.30 17.72 8.07
N VAL A 126 23.79 18.59 8.94
CA VAL A 126 22.48 19.22 8.84
C VAL A 126 22.68 20.73 8.73
N GLU A 127 22.47 21.27 7.53
CA GLU A 127 22.47 22.70 7.25
C GLU A 127 21.04 23.23 7.35
N PHE A 128 20.77 24.12 8.30
CA PHE A 128 19.45 24.74 8.45
C PHE A 128 19.26 25.85 7.41
N LEU A 129 18.12 25.87 6.72
CA LEU A 129 17.84 26.91 5.71
C LEU A 129 17.13 28.14 6.29
N SER A 130 16.62 28.01 7.51
CA SER A 130 15.90 29.04 8.27
C SER A 130 16.77 29.65 9.38
N GLY A 131 16.36 30.82 9.88
CA GLY A 131 17.01 31.49 11.00
C GLY A 131 18.51 31.75 10.76
N GLN A 132 19.36 31.37 11.71
CA GLN A 132 20.80 31.66 11.66
C GLN A 132 21.63 30.79 10.69
N ARG A 133 20.99 30.01 9.81
CA ARG A 133 21.65 29.14 8.80
C ARG A 133 22.90 28.39 9.28
N GLU A 134 22.77 27.83 10.47
CA GLU A 134 23.83 27.06 11.12
C GLU A 134 23.90 25.65 10.55
N THR A 135 25.06 25.03 10.73
CA THR A 135 25.30 23.63 10.39
C THR A 135 25.61 22.84 11.66
N ALA A 136 25.01 21.65 11.79
CA ALA A 136 25.28 20.73 12.89
C ALA A 136 25.59 19.33 12.37
N LEU A 137 26.55 18.65 12.98
CA LEU A 137 26.83 17.24 12.71
C LEU A 137 26.05 16.37 13.71
N LEU A 138 25.11 15.57 13.24
CA LEU A 138 24.22 14.76 14.08
C LEU A 138 24.40 13.27 13.82
N PRO A 139 24.43 12.41 14.86
CA PRO A 139 24.44 10.97 14.69
C PRO A 139 23.08 10.48 14.18
N VAL A 140 23.11 9.58 13.20
CA VAL A 140 21.95 8.85 12.72
C VAL A 140 21.68 7.71 13.70
N THR A 141 20.59 7.82 14.46
CA THR A 141 20.29 6.89 15.55
C THR A 141 19.45 5.71 15.10
N ALA A 142 18.59 5.92 14.10
CA ALA A 142 17.79 4.88 13.49
C ALA A 142 17.39 5.27 12.07
N THR A 143 16.99 4.27 11.30
CA THR A 143 16.30 4.45 10.02
C THR A 143 14.90 3.84 10.08
N ILE A 144 13.95 4.44 9.39
CA ILE A 144 12.56 3.97 9.34
C ILE A 144 12.04 3.87 7.91
N ASP A 145 11.26 2.84 7.61
CA ASP A 145 10.53 2.79 6.34
C ASP A 145 9.39 3.80 6.40
N GLN A 146 9.43 4.81 5.53
CA GLN A 146 8.42 5.86 5.42
C GLN A 146 7.83 5.82 4.02
N TYR A 147 6.50 5.65 3.92
CA TYR A 147 5.85 5.42 2.65
C TYR A 147 5.51 6.68 1.87
N ILE A 148 5.28 7.80 2.57
CA ILE A 148 4.91 9.08 1.95
C ILE A 148 5.85 10.17 2.43
N GLY A 149 6.45 10.88 1.47
CA GLY A 149 7.43 11.93 1.71
C GLY A 149 8.79 11.41 2.19
N ILE A 150 9.75 12.33 2.25
CA ILE A 150 11.07 12.09 2.81
C ILE A 150 11.32 13.18 3.85
N ALA A 151 11.45 12.77 5.11
CA ALA A 151 11.78 13.64 6.22
C ALA A 151 12.85 13.00 7.11
N ALA A 152 13.54 13.87 7.85
CA ALA A 152 14.35 13.50 9.01
C ALA A 152 13.58 13.87 10.28
N TYR A 153 13.75 13.09 11.35
CA TYR A 153 13.07 13.31 12.61
C TYR A 153 14.06 13.50 13.76
N MET A 154 13.73 14.38 14.69
CA MET A 154 14.52 14.63 15.89
C MET A 154 13.59 14.83 17.09
N ASP A 155 14.13 14.66 18.30
CA ASP A 155 13.42 15.06 19.52
C ASP A 155 13.18 16.58 19.54
N PHE A 156 11.97 16.98 19.93
CA PHE A 156 11.53 18.37 19.93
C PHE A 156 12.36 19.27 20.86
N GLU A 157 12.66 18.79 22.07
CA GLU A 157 13.44 19.57 23.03
C GLU A 157 14.91 19.65 22.59
N ALA A 158 15.45 18.55 22.06
CA ALA A 158 16.81 18.50 21.53
C ALA A 158 17.02 19.45 20.35
N LEU A 159 16.04 19.58 19.43
CA LEU A 159 16.16 20.52 18.31
C LEU A 159 16.14 21.98 18.78
N ASN A 160 15.24 22.34 19.71
CA ASN A 160 15.19 23.70 20.26
C ASN A 160 16.48 24.04 21.02
N ALA A 161 17.02 23.09 21.79
CA ALA A 161 18.30 23.23 22.47
C ALA A 161 19.47 23.39 21.49
N LEU A 162 19.53 22.58 20.43
CA LEU A 162 20.53 22.69 19.36
C LEU A 162 20.50 24.08 18.70
N ARG A 163 19.31 24.62 18.50
CA ARG A 163 19.07 25.96 17.93
C ARG A 163 19.20 27.11 18.93
N ARG A 164 19.51 26.81 20.19
CA ARG A 164 19.69 27.79 21.28
C ARG A 164 18.48 28.72 21.42
N GLN A 165 17.28 28.18 21.25
CA GLN A 165 16.02 28.92 21.30
C GLN A 165 15.07 28.34 22.35
N ALA A 166 14.15 29.17 22.83
CA ALA A 166 13.00 28.69 23.60
C ALA A 166 12.10 27.82 22.71
N PRO A 167 11.28 26.91 23.26
CA PRO A 167 10.37 26.08 22.50
C PRO A 167 9.53 26.85 21.47
N GLN A 168 9.75 26.53 20.20
CA GLN A 168 9.00 27.07 19.08
C GLN A 168 8.26 25.98 18.30
N VAL A 169 7.16 26.37 17.67
CA VAL A 169 6.34 25.52 16.79
C VAL A 169 6.15 26.23 15.46
N SER A 170 6.24 25.49 14.36
CA SER A 170 5.92 25.98 13.01
C SER A 170 4.61 25.40 12.49
N VAL A 171 4.14 24.32 13.11
CA VAL A 171 2.91 23.63 12.75
C VAL A 171 2.13 23.24 14.01
N ALA A 172 0.80 23.33 13.94
CA ALA A 172 -0.12 22.79 14.94
C ALA A 172 -1.00 21.71 14.30
N ASN A 173 -0.94 20.50 14.84
CA ASN A 173 -1.79 19.39 14.48
C ASN A 173 -3.01 19.38 15.42
N LEU A 174 -4.21 19.18 14.89
CA LEU A 174 -5.40 19.12 15.74
C LEU A 174 -6.44 18.09 15.27
N THR A 175 -7.19 17.58 16.24
CA THR A 175 -8.46 16.87 15.98
C THR A 175 -9.63 17.81 16.14
N LEU A 176 -10.65 17.59 15.33
CA LEU A 176 -11.76 18.51 15.13
C LEU A 176 -13.08 17.79 15.34
N ASP A 177 -13.98 18.39 16.13
CA ASP A 177 -15.37 17.98 16.19
C ASP A 177 -16.02 18.17 14.80
N PRO A 178 -16.49 17.08 14.16
CA PRO A 178 -17.12 17.17 12.85
C PRO A 178 -18.31 18.14 12.80
N ALA A 179 -19.04 18.33 13.92
CA ALA A 179 -20.18 19.23 13.99
C ALA A 179 -19.80 20.71 13.92
N ALA A 180 -18.62 21.07 14.45
CA ALA A 180 -18.13 22.46 14.53
C ALA A 180 -17.26 22.86 13.32
N ARG A 181 -17.08 21.97 12.34
CA ARG A 181 -16.17 22.17 11.21
C ARG A 181 -16.39 23.46 10.43
N SER A 182 -17.64 23.84 10.16
CA SER A 182 -17.96 25.06 9.42
C SER A 182 -17.62 26.33 10.21
N GLU A 183 -17.70 26.29 11.54
CA GLU A 183 -17.31 27.38 12.42
C GLU A 183 -15.79 27.48 12.53
N PHE A 184 -15.12 26.34 12.65
CA PHE A 184 -13.66 26.24 12.63
C PHE A 184 -13.06 26.88 11.37
N HIS A 185 -13.54 26.51 10.17
CA HIS A 185 -13.07 27.10 8.92
C HIS A 185 -13.27 28.62 8.85
N ARG A 186 -14.39 29.13 9.39
CA ARG A 186 -14.63 30.58 9.46
C ARG A 186 -13.67 31.27 10.43
N ALA A 187 -13.37 30.65 11.57
CA ALA A 187 -12.41 31.17 12.54
C ALA A 187 -11.00 31.26 11.95
N LEU A 188 -10.58 30.25 11.17
CA LEU A 188 -9.26 30.24 10.52
C LEU A 188 -9.06 31.36 9.49
N ASN A 189 -10.11 31.70 8.71
CA ASN A 189 -10.03 32.78 7.73
C ASN A 189 -9.74 34.15 8.36
N GLY A 190 -9.97 34.31 9.67
CA GLY A 190 -9.66 35.52 10.43
C GLY A 190 -8.25 35.55 11.03
N MET A 191 -7.42 34.51 10.85
CA MET A 191 -6.11 34.38 11.49
C MET A 191 -4.94 34.69 10.53
N PRO A 192 -4.43 35.95 10.47
CA PRO A 192 -3.34 36.32 9.58
C PRO A 192 -1.99 35.68 9.94
N ALA A 193 -1.88 35.00 11.09
CA ALA A 193 -0.66 34.32 11.51
C ALA A 193 -0.41 32.98 10.80
N LEU A 194 -1.40 32.46 10.06
CA LEU A 194 -1.31 31.19 9.36
C LEU A 194 -0.87 31.42 7.91
N ALA A 195 0.15 30.68 7.47
CA ALA A 195 0.53 30.59 6.06
C ALA A 195 -0.39 29.65 5.28
N GLY A 196 -0.95 28.65 5.95
CA GLY A 196 -1.81 27.67 5.30
C GLY A 196 -2.50 26.75 6.30
N THR A 197 -3.55 26.09 5.81
CA THR A 197 -4.26 25.05 6.55
C THR A 197 -4.51 23.86 5.63
N ALA A 198 -4.35 22.65 6.15
CA ALA A 198 -4.61 21.42 5.41
C ALA A 198 -5.56 20.53 6.20
N MET A 199 -6.66 20.09 5.58
CA MET A 199 -7.59 19.14 6.15
C MET A 199 -7.12 17.72 5.82
N VAL A 200 -6.44 17.09 6.78
CA VAL A 200 -5.94 15.72 6.65
C VAL A 200 -7.10 14.74 6.51
N SER A 201 -8.22 14.99 7.19
CA SER A 201 -9.44 14.21 7.06
C SER A 201 -10.02 14.23 5.63
N ASP A 202 -9.94 15.36 4.91
CA ASP A 202 -10.38 15.46 3.51
C ASP A 202 -9.42 14.77 2.58
N MET A 203 -8.10 14.93 2.79
CA MET A 203 -7.10 14.23 2.01
C MET A 203 -7.31 12.72 2.13
N ARG A 204 -7.45 12.20 3.36
CA ARG A 204 -7.75 10.78 3.61
C ARG A 204 -9.02 10.34 2.90
N ARG A 205 -10.13 11.08 3.03
CA ARG A 205 -11.39 10.73 2.36
C ARG A 205 -11.25 10.70 0.84
N SER A 206 -10.58 11.69 0.27
CA SER A 206 -10.33 11.76 -1.17
C SER A 206 -9.48 10.59 -1.65
N PHE A 207 -8.46 10.19 -0.88
CA PHE A 207 -7.66 8.99 -1.16
C PHE A 207 -8.53 7.72 -1.09
N ASP A 208 -9.31 7.54 -0.02
CA ASP A 208 -10.19 6.38 0.16
C ASP A 208 -11.22 6.26 -0.97
N GLU A 209 -11.82 7.36 -1.40
CA GLU A 209 -12.78 7.39 -2.51
C GLU A 209 -12.11 7.06 -3.84
N THR A 210 -10.99 7.71 -4.14
CA THR A 210 -10.24 7.49 -5.39
C THR A 210 -9.71 6.06 -5.49
N LEU A 211 -9.18 5.53 -4.40
CA LEU A 211 -8.73 4.14 -4.35
C LEU A 211 -9.90 3.18 -4.49
N ARG A 212 -11.01 3.36 -3.75
CA ARG A 212 -12.15 2.46 -3.86
C ARG A 212 -12.71 2.41 -5.28
N GLU A 213 -12.81 3.56 -5.95
CA GLU A 213 -13.24 3.62 -7.35
C GLU A 213 -12.23 2.90 -8.27
N ASN A 214 -10.94 3.23 -8.17
CA ASN A 214 -9.89 2.63 -9.01
C ASN A 214 -9.78 1.11 -8.79
N ILE A 215 -9.76 0.66 -7.54
CA ILE A 215 -9.74 -0.76 -7.14
C ILE A 215 -10.93 -1.48 -7.78
N SER A 216 -12.14 -0.91 -7.72
CA SER A 216 -13.33 -1.58 -8.28
C SER A 216 -13.23 -1.77 -9.80
N ILE A 217 -12.74 -0.76 -10.52
CA ILE A 217 -12.57 -0.79 -11.97
C ILE A 217 -11.46 -1.78 -12.35
N THR A 218 -10.29 -1.61 -11.73
CA THR A 218 -9.08 -2.39 -11.99
C THR A 218 -9.29 -3.86 -11.65
N ALA A 219 -9.89 -4.17 -10.50
CA ALA A 219 -10.25 -5.54 -10.12
C ALA A 219 -11.22 -6.18 -11.13
N THR A 220 -12.24 -5.45 -11.57
CA THR A 220 -13.20 -5.96 -12.57
C THR A 220 -12.51 -6.31 -13.89
N VAL A 221 -11.61 -5.44 -14.37
CA VAL A 221 -10.83 -5.69 -15.59
C VAL A 221 -9.95 -6.92 -15.45
N TYR A 222 -9.17 -7.02 -14.36
CA TYR A 222 -8.25 -8.14 -14.17
C TYR A 222 -8.95 -9.46 -13.90
N ILE A 223 -10.05 -9.46 -13.14
CA ILE A 223 -10.91 -10.64 -12.97
C ILE A 223 -11.44 -11.08 -14.34
N THR A 224 -11.93 -10.15 -15.16
CA THR A 224 -12.45 -10.48 -16.50
C THR A 224 -11.36 -11.11 -17.38
N ILE A 225 -10.15 -10.53 -17.41
CA ILE A 225 -9.01 -11.08 -18.15
C ILE A 225 -8.63 -12.46 -17.62
N ALA A 226 -8.52 -12.63 -16.30
CA ALA A 226 -8.19 -13.91 -15.68
C ALA A 226 -9.24 -14.98 -16.01
N VAL A 227 -10.53 -14.61 -16.00
CA VAL A 227 -11.63 -15.50 -16.39
C VAL A 227 -11.52 -15.89 -17.85
N LEU A 228 -11.32 -14.93 -18.76
CA LEU A 228 -11.17 -15.22 -20.20
C LEU A 228 -9.99 -16.14 -20.50
N ILE A 229 -8.83 -15.88 -19.89
CA ILE A 229 -7.65 -16.73 -20.03
C ILE A 229 -7.94 -18.13 -19.50
N THR A 230 -8.54 -18.23 -18.31
CA THR A 230 -8.86 -19.53 -17.69
C THR A 230 -9.85 -20.30 -18.54
N VAL A 231 -10.95 -19.67 -18.97
CA VAL A 231 -11.94 -20.31 -19.83
C VAL A 231 -11.29 -20.79 -21.13
N GLY A 232 -10.50 -19.96 -21.81
CA GLY A 232 -9.87 -20.31 -23.08
C GLY A 232 -8.90 -21.49 -22.95
N VAL A 233 -8.01 -21.46 -21.95
CA VAL A 233 -7.03 -22.53 -21.71
C VAL A 233 -7.74 -23.82 -21.28
N THR A 234 -8.64 -23.74 -20.31
CA THR A 234 -9.36 -24.92 -19.80
C THR A 234 -10.29 -25.52 -20.85
N TYR A 235 -10.97 -24.69 -21.65
CA TYR A 235 -11.86 -25.15 -22.72
C TYR A 235 -11.07 -25.91 -23.79
N ASN A 236 -9.96 -25.32 -24.26
CA ASN A 236 -9.13 -25.94 -25.27
C ASN A 236 -8.48 -27.23 -24.75
N GLY A 237 -7.97 -27.21 -23.51
CA GLY A 237 -7.39 -28.39 -22.87
C GLY A 237 -8.41 -29.53 -22.73
N ALA A 238 -9.59 -29.25 -22.18
CA ALA A 238 -10.65 -30.25 -22.02
C ALA A 238 -11.15 -30.79 -23.37
N ARG A 239 -11.24 -29.94 -24.39
CA ARG A 239 -11.61 -30.36 -25.75
C ARG A 239 -10.56 -31.29 -26.37
N ILE A 240 -9.27 -30.98 -26.23
CA ILE A 240 -8.17 -31.81 -26.74
C ILE A 240 -8.16 -33.16 -26.02
N GLN A 241 -8.17 -33.16 -24.68
CA GLN A 241 -8.18 -34.39 -23.88
C GLN A 241 -9.34 -35.31 -24.26
N LEU A 242 -10.53 -34.74 -24.48
CA LEU A 242 -11.66 -35.54 -24.90
C LEU A 242 -11.49 -36.10 -26.32
N SER A 243 -10.94 -35.31 -27.25
CA SER A 243 -10.69 -35.78 -28.63
C SER A 243 -9.66 -36.91 -28.67
N GLU A 244 -8.61 -36.84 -27.84
CA GLU A 244 -7.55 -37.85 -27.78
C GLU A 244 -8.01 -39.12 -27.07
N ARG A 245 -8.77 -39.00 -25.98
CA ARG A 245 -9.23 -40.12 -25.16
C ARG A 245 -10.66 -40.58 -25.44
N ALA A 246 -11.27 -40.14 -26.54
CA ALA A 246 -12.65 -40.50 -26.90
C ALA A 246 -12.89 -42.02 -26.93
N ARG A 247 -11.92 -42.80 -27.41
CA ARG A 247 -12.02 -44.28 -27.46
C ARG A 247 -11.93 -44.93 -26.09
N GLU A 248 -11.09 -44.40 -25.21
CA GLU A 248 -10.95 -44.88 -23.83
C GLU A 248 -12.20 -44.56 -23.01
N LEU A 249 -12.79 -43.37 -23.20
CA LEU A 249 -14.05 -43.00 -22.57
C LEU A 249 -15.21 -43.86 -23.11
N ALA A 250 -15.18 -44.22 -24.39
CA ALA A 250 -16.16 -45.12 -25.00
C ALA A 250 -16.04 -46.55 -24.46
N SER A 251 -14.83 -47.08 -24.25
CA SER A 251 -14.64 -48.42 -23.67
C SER A 251 -15.10 -48.50 -22.21
N LEU A 252 -14.83 -47.47 -21.40
CA LEU A 252 -15.37 -47.37 -20.04
C LEU A 252 -16.90 -47.41 -20.01
N ARG A 253 -17.56 -46.77 -20.98
CA ARG A 253 -19.01 -46.81 -21.11
C ARG A 253 -19.53 -48.20 -21.48
N ILE A 254 -18.80 -48.96 -22.28
CA ILE A 254 -19.16 -50.35 -22.64
C ILE A 254 -19.00 -51.27 -21.42
N LEU A 255 -18.05 -50.99 -20.53
CA LEU A 255 -17.84 -51.69 -19.26
C LEU A 255 -18.88 -51.35 -18.18
N GLY A 256 -19.88 -50.51 -18.49
CA GLY A 256 -21.01 -50.21 -17.60
C GLY A 256 -20.88 -48.93 -16.78
N PHE A 257 -19.80 -48.14 -16.95
CA PHE A 257 -19.66 -46.85 -16.26
C PHE A 257 -20.72 -45.84 -16.72
N SER A 258 -21.28 -45.11 -15.75
CA SER A 258 -22.25 -44.04 -15.97
C SER A 258 -21.59 -42.79 -16.57
N ARG A 259 -22.39 -41.94 -17.23
CA ARG A 259 -21.94 -40.62 -17.75
C ARG A 259 -21.42 -39.71 -16.63
N GLY A 260 -21.89 -39.90 -15.40
CA GLY A 260 -21.44 -39.17 -14.22
C GLY A 260 -20.01 -39.54 -13.83
N GLU A 261 -19.72 -40.84 -13.74
CA GLU A 261 -18.40 -41.36 -13.36
C GLU A 261 -17.32 -40.99 -14.38
N VAL A 262 -17.63 -41.15 -15.68
CA VAL A 262 -16.71 -40.77 -16.76
C VAL A 262 -16.42 -39.26 -16.75
N SER A 263 -17.44 -38.43 -16.46
CA SER A 263 -17.22 -36.99 -16.33
C SER A 263 -16.42 -36.62 -15.08
N PHE A 264 -16.60 -37.33 -13.97
CA PHE A 264 -15.86 -37.05 -12.75
C PHE A 264 -14.35 -37.23 -12.98
N ILE A 265 -13.97 -38.26 -13.73
CA ILE A 265 -12.58 -38.52 -14.12
C ILE A 265 -12.03 -37.36 -14.96
N LEU A 266 -12.75 -36.95 -16.03
CA LEU A 266 -12.29 -35.88 -16.93
C LEU A 266 -12.17 -34.53 -16.23
N VAL A 267 -13.21 -34.14 -15.47
CA VAL A 267 -13.19 -32.87 -14.71
C VAL A 267 -12.13 -32.94 -13.61
N GLY A 268 -11.97 -34.10 -12.97
CA GLY A 268 -10.94 -34.35 -11.96
C GLY A 268 -9.53 -34.11 -12.51
N GLU A 269 -9.20 -34.63 -13.69
CA GLU A 269 -7.89 -34.43 -14.31
C GLU A 269 -7.61 -32.96 -14.60
N VAL A 270 -8.58 -32.24 -15.18
CA VAL A 270 -8.48 -30.80 -15.42
C VAL A 270 -8.29 -30.04 -14.11
N MET A 271 -9.02 -30.40 -13.06
CA MET A 271 -8.92 -29.73 -11.76
C MET A 271 -7.61 -30.04 -11.04
N VAL A 272 -7.08 -31.27 -11.15
CA VAL A 272 -5.75 -31.62 -10.61
C VAL A 272 -4.67 -30.79 -11.31
N LEU A 273 -4.73 -30.66 -12.64
CA LEU A 273 -3.80 -29.79 -13.37
C LEU A 273 -3.95 -28.32 -12.96
N ALA A 274 -5.19 -27.84 -12.79
CA ALA A 274 -5.45 -26.47 -12.33
C ALA A 274 -4.93 -26.22 -10.91
N LEU A 275 -4.98 -27.23 -10.04
CA LEU A 275 -4.45 -27.20 -8.67
C LEU A 275 -2.92 -27.19 -8.66
N LEU A 276 -2.30 -28.09 -9.42
CA LEU A 276 -0.84 -28.16 -9.55
C LEU A 276 -0.25 -26.91 -10.20
N ALA A 277 -1.05 -26.21 -11.01
CA ALA A 277 -0.65 -24.93 -11.57
C ALA A 277 -0.66 -23.80 -10.53
N GLN A 278 -1.37 -23.89 -9.40
CA GLN A 278 -1.51 -22.77 -8.45
C GLN A 278 -0.18 -22.25 -7.90
N PRO A 279 0.75 -23.09 -7.39
CA PRO A 279 2.01 -22.61 -6.83
C PRO A 279 2.85 -21.84 -7.83
N LEU A 280 2.89 -22.28 -9.09
CA LEU A 280 3.56 -21.55 -10.17
C LEU A 280 2.90 -20.20 -10.44
N GLY A 281 1.57 -20.11 -10.31
CA GLY A 281 0.85 -18.85 -10.43
C GLY A 281 1.17 -17.89 -9.28
N TRP A 282 1.26 -18.40 -8.05
CA TRP A 282 1.65 -17.58 -6.90
C TRP A 282 3.08 -17.06 -7.05
N LEU A 283 4.00 -17.92 -7.49
CA LEU A 283 5.39 -17.54 -7.70
C LEU A 283 5.53 -16.45 -8.78
N THR A 284 4.81 -16.57 -9.90
CA THR A 284 4.83 -15.53 -10.93
C THR A 284 4.17 -14.24 -10.45
N GLY A 285 3.05 -14.33 -9.72
CA GLY A 285 2.39 -13.17 -9.12
C GLY A 285 3.30 -12.42 -8.15
N LEU A 286 4.00 -13.15 -7.27
CA LEU A 286 5.01 -12.60 -6.36
C LEU A 286 6.17 -11.95 -7.11
N GLY A 287 6.66 -12.59 -8.17
CA GLY A 287 7.74 -12.03 -9.00
C GLY A 287 7.35 -10.72 -9.68
N ILE A 288 6.11 -10.64 -10.20
CA ILE A 288 5.57 -9.41 -10.79
C ILE A 288 5.41 -8.32 -9.73
N ALA A 289 4.81 -8.65 -8.57
CA ALA A 289 4.65 -7.71 -7.47
C ALA A 289 6.00 -7.16 -6.98
N TRP A 290 7.00 -8.03 -6.82
CA TRP A 290 8.34 -7.62 -6.44
C TRP A 290 8.98 -6.70 -7.49
N ALA A 291 8.94 -7.08 -8.77
CA ALA A 291 9.47 -6.26 -9.86
C ALA A 291 8.77 -4.88 -9.93
N PHE A 292 7.47 -4.84 -9.66
CA PHE A 292 6.69 -3.60 -9.61
C PHE A 292 7.16 -2.67 -8.49
N THR A 293 7.41 -3.20 -7.28
CA THR A 293 7.92 -2.38 -6.16
C THR A 293 9.27 -1.74 -6.47
N GLN A 294 10.14 -2.44 -7.21
CA GLN A 294 11.44 -1.92 -7.62
C GLN A 294 11.33 -0.84 -8.72
N GLY A 295 10.22 -0.80 -9.46
CA GLY A 295 10.03 0.09 -10.60
C GLY A 295 9.38 1.45 -10.29
N ILE A 296 8.74 1.62 -9.13
CA ILE A 296 7.88 2.78 -8.80
C ILE A 296 8.44 3.59 -7.60
N GLU A 297 9.74 3.49 -7.36
CA GLU A 297 10.38 4.19 -6.25
C GLU A 297 10.65 5.68 -6.56
N SER A 298 9.94 6.61 -5.91
CA SER A 298 10.14 8.07 -6.06
C SER A 298 10.45 8.77 -4.74
N ASP A 299 10.89 10.03 -4.80
CA ASP A 299 11.14 10.83 -3.58
C ASP A 299 9.85 11.21 -2.83
N LEU A 300 8.68 11.00 -3.44
CA LEU A 300 7.38 11.33 -2.85
C LEU A 300 6.66 10.11 -2.28
N TYR A 301 6.93 8.91 -2.82
CA TYR A 301 6.26 7.66 -2.43
C TYR A 301 7.19 6.44 -2.53
N GLU A 302 7.12 5.57 -1.52
CA GLU A 302 7.77 4.26 -1.47
C GLU A 302 6.70 3.17 -1.30
N VAL A 303 6.53 2.31 -2.31
CA VAL A 303 5.48 1.27 -2.30
C VAL A 303 5.93 0.08 -1.47
N PRO A 304 5.24 -0.29 -0.37
CA PRO A 304 5.62 -1.43 0.43
C PRO A 304 5.42 -2.74 -0.31
N PHE A 305 6.37 -3.66 -0.17
CA PHE A 305 6.17 -5.04 -0.59
C PHE A 305 5.37 -5.83 0.47
N VAL A 306 4.05 -5.86 0.32
CA VAL A 306 3.13 -6.55 1.22
C VAL A 306 2.61 -7.84 0.59
N ILE A 307 2.69 -8.95 1.31
CA ILE A 307 2.10 -10.23 0.89
C ILE A 307 0.89 -10.52 1.78
N VAL A 308 -0.30 -10.49 1.19
CA VAL A 308 -1.55 -10.83 1.89
C VAL A 308 -2.04 -12.21 1.44
N PRO A 309 -2.00 -13.25 2.30
CA PRO A 309 -2.40 -14.61 1.91
C PRO A 309 -3.84 -14.72 1.40
N SER A 310 -4.75 -13.88 1.92
CA SER A 310 -6.16 -13.86 1.50
C SER A 310 -6.32 -13.41 0.04
N THR A 311 -5.43 -12.56 -0.48
CA THR A 311 -5.40 -12.12 -1.88
C THR A 311 -5.07 -13.28 -2.82
N PHE A 312 -4.04 -14.07 -2.50
CA PHE A 312 -3.70 -15.27 -3.27
C PHE A 312 -4.79 -16.33 -3.20
N ALA A 313 -5.39 -16.52 -2.03
CA ALA A 313 -6.52 -17.45 -1.86
C ALA A 313 -7.75 -17.05 -2.68
N ARG A 314 -8.13 -15.76 -2.67
CA ARG A 314 -9.24 -15.22 -3.49
C ARG A 314 -8.96 -15.41 -4.98
N ALA A 315 -7.75 -15.08 -5.43
CA ALA A 315 -7.35 -15.28 -6.83
C ALA A 315 -7.40 -16.75 -7.25
N SER A 316 -6.88 -17.64 -6.41
CA SER A 316 -6.94 -19.09 -6.62
C SER A 316 -8.38 -19.60 -6.69
N LEU A 317 -9.25 -19.15 -5.78
CA LEU A 317 -10.65 -19.56 -5.75
C LEU A 317 -11.38 -19.14 -7.04
N ILE A 318 -11.21 -17.89 -7.47
CA ILE A 318 -11.82 -17.39 -8.71
C ILE A 318 -11.38 -18.24 -9.91
N VAL A 319 -10.07 -18.51 -10.02
CA VAL A 319 -9.54 -19.30 -11.14
C VAL A 319 -10.00 -20.76 -11.08
N LEU A 320 -10.02 -21.39 -9.91
CA LEU A 320 -10.47 -22.78 -9.76
C LEU A 320 -11.97 -22.92 -10.07
N LEU A 321 -12.81 -22.00 -9.58
CA LEU A 321 -14.24 -21.99 -9.89
C LEU A 321 -14.49 -21.75 -11.38
N THR A 322 -13.72 -20.87 -12.00
CA THR A 322 -13.81 -20.61 -13.45
C THR A 322 -13.38 -21.82 -14.27
N ALA A 323 -12.28 -22.48 -13.89
CA ALA A 323 -11.81 -23.70 -14.54
C ALA A 323 -12.85 -24.82 -14.41
N LEU A 324 -13.42 -25.01 -13.23
CA LEU A 324 -14.48 -25.98 -12.97
C LEU A 324 -15.71 -25.69 -13.84
N ALA A 325 -16.18 -24.44 -13.87
CA ALA A 325 -17.30 -24.04 -14.71
C ALA A 325 -17.04 -24.28 -16.20
N SER A 326 -15.85 -23.92 -16.69
CA SER A 326 -15.44 -24.16 -18.09
C SER A 326 -15.43 -25.65 -18.42
N ALA A 327 -14.82 -26.48 -17.57
CA ALA A 327 -14.79 -27.94 -17.75
C ALA A 327 -16.19 -28.56 -17.77
N LEU A 328 -17.09 -28.11 -16.88
CA LEU A 328 -18.48 -28.56 -16.85
C LEU A 328 -19.26 -28.15 -18.11
N VAL A 329 -19.01 -26.97 -18.66
CA VAL A 329 -19.63 -26.50 -19.92
C VAL A 329 -19.18 -27.36 -21.10
N VAL A 330 -17.88 -27.64 -21.21
CA VAL A 330 -17.32 -28.53 -22.25
C VAL A 330 -17.98 -29.89 -22.16
N ARG A 331 -17.99 -30.49 -20.98
CA ARG A 331 -18.64 -31.79 -20.72
C ARG A 331 -20.10 -31.80 -21.17
N ARG A 332 -20.91 -30.82 -20.77
CA ARG A 332 -22.33 -30.72 -21.18
C ARG A 332 -22.50 -30.64 -22.69
N ARG A 333 -21.60 -29.94 -23.39
CA ARG A 333 -21.66 -29.80 -24.86
C ARG A 333 -21.36 -31.12 -25.57
N ILE A 334 -20.48 -31.93 -25.00
CA ILE A 334 -20.10 -33.24 -25.51
C ILE A 334 -21.13 -34.31 -25.16
N ASP A 335 -21.73 -34.28 -23.98
CA ASP A 335 -22.84 -35.18 -23.59
C ASP A 335 -24.05 -35.05 -24.52
N ARG A 336 -24.18 -33.90 -25.22
CA ARG A 336 -25.19 -33.62 -26.26
C ARG A 336 -24.73 -33.99 -27.68
N LEU A 337 -23.43 -34.17 -27.91
CA LEU A 337 -22.92 -34.67 -29.18
C LEU A 337 -23.03 -36.19 -29.14
N ASP A 338 -23.86 -36.73 -30.04
CA ASP A 338 -24.15 -38.15 -30.09
C ASP A 338 -22.88 -38.93 -30.44
N LEU A 339 -22.22 -39.50 -29.43
CA LEU A 339 -21.01 -40.32 -29.59
C LEU A 339 -21.20 -41.49 -30.57
N VAL A 340 -22.46 -41.89 -30.83
CA VAL A 340 -22.81 -42.92 -31.82
C VAL A 340 -22.59 -42.44 -33.26
N ALA A 341 -22.70 -41.14 -33.53
CA ALA A 341 -22.46 -40.58 -34.87
C ALA A 341 -20.97 -40.56 -35.24
N VAL A 342 -20.07 -40.45 -34.26
CA VAL A 342 -18.61 -40.38 -34.47
C VAL A 342 -18.02 -41.73 -34.89
N MET A 343 -18.68 -42.85 -34.55
CA MET A 343 -18.27 -44.17 -35.02
C MET A 343 -18.71 -44.50 -36.46
N LYS A 344 -19.59 -43.71 -37.08
CA LYS A 344 -20.13 -44.00 -38.43
C LYS A 344 -19.43 -43.24 -39.57
N THR A 345 -18.47 -42.36 -39.28
CA THR A 345 -17.83 -41.50 -40.29
C THR A 345 -16.44 -41.95 -40.74
N ARG A 346 -16.04 -43.18 -40.42
CA ARG A 346 -14.89 -43.84 -41.04
C ARG A 346 -15.22 -45.28 -41.41
N GLU A 347 -15.99 -45.43 -42.49
CA GLU A 347 -15.77 -46.50 -43.47
C GLU A 347 -15.35 -45.85 -44.79
#